data_AF-A0A9X0LY78-F1
#
_entry.id   AF-A0A9X0LY78-F1
#
_cell.length_a   1.000
_cell.length_b   1.000
_cell.length_c   1.000
_cell.angle_alpha   90.00
_cell.angle_beta   90.00
_cell.angle_gamma   90.00
#
_symmetry.space_group_name_H-M   'P 1'
#
loop_
_entity.id
_entity.type
_entity.pdbx_description
1 polymer ?
#
loop_
_entity_poly.entity_id
_entity_poly.type
_entity_poly.pdbx_seq_one_letter_code
_entity_poly.pdbx_strand_id
1 'polypeptide(L)'
;MEIVTFANIKGGIGKTTLSYNFGEYLAFHGNKVLFMDLDQQSSLSRNYKGITEDQKHSVEAIFNIYNFEKVEPKIWNVKKNIDIISGTSRLDKIQSQLVTYSNKYVILYQWLQRHYDDVVAKYDYMIIDCHPDLGIATSNAVVVSDAIFAPVKPEKYSFDSLKEFKNRLSSLKQEVVNIQTGESLIKAKTYFIGNAIRKVDGVSKAFTHMIDSEMESAKKNKLDDNLWICKIPEWILFTVTASFSMPLCEMEKIARTLKKDLTKDQQNDEAFMSKRRYFKNQSKAKFEEINNIFETLKRYA
;
A
#
# COMPACT_ATOMS: atom_id res chain seq x y z
N MET A 1 -14.06 -3.93 8.33
CA MET A 1 -12.77 -3.32 7.98
C MET A 1 -12.12 -4.25 6.99
N GLU A 2 -11.90 -3.79 5.77
CA GLU A 2 -11.13 -4.53 4.75
C GLU A 2 -9.64 -4.21 4.91
N ILE A 3 -8.79 -5.23 4.91
CA ILE A 3 -7.34 -5.10 5.09
C ILE A 3 -6.63 -5.34 3.77
N VAL A 4 -6.01 -4.29 3.23
CA VAL A 4 -5.31 -4.32 1.94
C VAL A 4 -3.82 -4.11 2.16
N THR A 5 -3.01 -5.07 1.74
CA THR A 5 -1.56 -4.99 1.82
C THR A 5 -0.94 -4.73 0.46
N PHE A 6 -0.06 -3.73 0.38
CA PHE A 6 0.81 -3.52 -0.78
C PHE A 6 2.16 -4.20 -0.54
N ALA A 7 2.37 -5.36 -1.17
CA ALA A 7 3.56 -6.19 -0.97
C ALA A 7 4.12 -6.75 -2.28
N ASN A 8 5.45 -6.80 -2.36
CA ASN A 8 6.23 -7.48 -3.41
C ASN A 8 7.71 -7.43 -2.99
N ILE A 9 8.48 -8.45 -3.35
CA ILE A 9 9.92 -8.60 -3.02
C ILE A 9 10.82 -7.61 -3.75
N LYS A 10 10.31 -6.89 -4.76
CA LYS A 10 11.11 -5.93 -5.52
C LYS A 10 10.97 -4.50 -4.98
N GLY A 11 12.10 -3.82 -4.82
CA GLY A 11 12.18 -2.40 -4.46
C GLY A 11 11.83 -1.47 -5.63
N GLY A 12 11.44 -0.22 -5.32
CA GLY A 12 11.26 0.82 -6.34
C GLY A 12 10.08 0.63 -7.31
N ILE A 13 9.21 -0.34 -7.09
CA ILE A 13 8.07 -0.65 -7.97
C ILE A 13 6.81 0.18 -7.71
N GLY A 14 6.84 1.09 -6.73
CA GLY A 14 5.75 2.01 -6.43
C GLY A 14 4.75 1.54 -5.38
N LYS A 15 5.13 0.60 -4.48
CA LYS A 15 4.29 0.14 -3.35
C LYS A 15 3.79 1.32 -2.51
N THR A 16 4.69 2.00 -1.79
CA THR A 16 4.38 3.17 -0.96
C THR A 16 3.58 4.24 -1.69
N THR A 17 3.94 4.53 -2.95
CA THR A 17 3.23 5.53 -3.74
C THR A 17 1.78 5.13 -4.02
N LEU A 18 1.54 3.86 -4.35
CA LEU A 18 0.18 3.37 -4.56
C LEU A 18 -0.58 3.24 -3.24
N SER A 19 0.05 2.73 -2.17
CA SER A 19 -0.53 2.67 -0.82
C SER A 19 -1.03 4.05 -0.39
N TYR A 20 -0.15 5.04 -0.44
CA TYR A 20 -0.45 6.43 -0.06
C TYR A 20 -1.60 7.02 -0.86
N ASN A 21 -1.52 6.96 -2.19
CA ASN A 21 -2.53 7.58 -3.05
C ASN A 21 -3.88 6.84 -3.01
N PHE A 22 -3.87 5.51 -2.87
CA PHE A 22 -5.10 4.73 -2.78
C PHE A 22 -5.83 4.99 -1.46
N GLY A 23 -5.14 4.99 -0.32
CA GLY A 23 -5.79 5.30 0.96
C GLY A 23 -6.24 6.76 1.06
N GLU A 24 -5.47 7.72 0.53
CA GLU A 24 -5.94 9.12 0.41
C GLU A 24 -7.17 9.25 -0.50
N TYR A 25 -7.21 8.48 -1.60
CA TYR A 25 -8.38 8.41 -2.47
C TYR A 25 -9.60 7.85 -1.73
N LEU A 26 -9.46 6.76 -0.96
CA LEU A 26 -10.55 6.18 -0.16
C LEU A 26 -11.08 7.18 0.87
N ALA A 27 -10.18 7.87 1.58
CA ALA A 27 -10.52 8.88 2.57
C ALA A 27 -11.20 10.11 1.97
N PHE A 28 -10.74 10.54 0.79
CA PHE A 28 -11.36 11.61 0.02
C PHE A 28 -12.83 11.28 -0.35
N HIS A 29 -13.13 10.00 -0.57
CA HIS A 29 -14.47 9.49 -0.85
C HIS A 29 -15.25 9.09 0.43
N GLY A 30 -14.78 9.52 1.61
CA GLY A 30 -15.54 9.45 2.86
C GLY A 30 -15.24 8.25 3.76
N ASN A 31 -14.39 7.31 3.33
CA ASN A 31 -14.05 6.12 4.13
C ASN A 31 -13.05 6.45 5.22
N LYS A 32 -13.16 5.82 6.39
CA LYS A 32 -12.16 5.90 7.46
C LYS A 32 -11.03 4.92 7.19
N VAL A 33 -9.82 5.44 7.03
CA VAL A 33 -8.63 4.68 6.63
C VAL A 33 -7.60 4.69 7.75
N LEU A 34 -7.12 3.50 8.11
CA LEU A 34 -5.95 3.32 8.96
C LEU A 34 -4.76 2.86 8.11
N PHE A 35 -3.72 3.68 8.03
CA PHE A 35 -2.45 3.27 7.45
C PHE A 35 -1.59 2.52 8.46
N MET A 36 -0.84 1.53 7.99
CA MET A 36 0.23 0.88 8.74
C MET A 36 1.49 0.82 7.88
N ASP A 37 2.59 1.36 8.39
CA ASP A 37 3.85 1.44 7.66
C ASP A 37 4.83 0.38 8.21
N LEU A 38 4.92 -0.75 7.51
CA LEU A 38 5.82 -1.87 7.82
C LEU A 38 7.11 -1.81 7.00
N ASP A 39 7.48 -0.65 6.48
CA ASP A 39 8.79 -0.41 5.90
C ASP A 39 9.69 0.26 6.96
N GLN A 40 10.88 -0.31 7.19
CA GLN A 40 11.89 0.32 8.05
C GLN A 40 12.35 1.69 7.54
N GLN A 41 12.17 1.96 6.25
CA GLN A 41 12.38 3.29 5.69
C GLN A 41 11.26 4.27 6.04
N SER A 42 10.12 3.80 6.54
CA SER A 42 9.00 4.64 6.99
C SER A 42 8.56 5.69 5.96
N SER A 43 8.63 5.33 4.68
CA SER A 43 8.41 6.27 3.57
C SER A 43 6.95 6.71 3.50
N LEU A 44 6.00 5.84 3.87
CA LEU A 44 4.59 6.20 3.95
C LEU A 44 4.36 7.22 5.07
N SER A 45 4.92 6.96 6.26
CA SER A 45 4.81 7.84 7.43
C SER A 45 5.35 9.24 7.14
N ARG A 46 6.48 9.35 6.44
CA ARG A 46 7.12 10.63 6.09
C ARG A 46 6.29 11.49 5.12
N ASN A 47 5.25 10.96 4.48
CA ASN A 47 4.33 11.78 3.69
C ASN A 47 3.41 12.66 4.55
N TYR A 48 3.29 12.39 5.85
CA TYR A 48 2.45 13.15 6.75
C TYR A 48 3.28 14.02 7.68
N LYS A 49 2.85 15.28 7.86
CA LYS A 49 3.45 16.20 8.82
C LYS A 49 2.97 15.88 10.23
N GLY A 50 3.82 16.10 11.23
CA GLY A 50 3.44 15.99 12.66
C GLY A 50 3.62 14.59 13.27
N ILE A 51 3.99 13.58 12.49
CA ILE A 51 4.46 12.30 13.03
C ILE A 51 5.87 12.53 13.58
N THR A 52 6.05 12.35 14.89
CA THR A 52 7.37 12.44 15.53
C THR A 52 8.09 11.09 15.44
N GLU A 53 9.42 11.11 15.54
CA GLU A 53 10.26 9.90 15.58
C GLU A 53 10.14 9.11 16.90
N ASP A 54 8.92 8.93 17.41
CA ASP A 54 8.66 8.09 18.58
C ASP A 54 8.74 6.61 18.17
N GLN A 55 9.97 6.11 18.07
CA GLN A 55 10.24 4.76 17.58
C GLN A 55 9.56 3.69 18.45
N LYS A 56 9.38 3.93 19.75
CA LYS A 56 8.81 2.93 20.67
C LYS A 56 7.30 2.76 20.48
N HIS A 57 6.58 3.84 20.21
CA HIS A 57 5.13 3.83 19.97
C HIS A 57 4.78 3.72 18.47
N SER A 58 5.65 3.10 17.68
CA SER A 58 5.46 2.80 16.26
C SER A 58 4.96 1.36 16.07
N VAL A 59 5.01 0.83 14.85
CA VAL A 59 4.85 -0.62 14.59
C VAL A 59 5.80 -1.50 15.44
N GLU A 60 6.89 -0.96 15.98
CA GLU A 60 7.72 -1.66 16.99
C GLU A 60 6.90 -2.16 18.17
N ALA A 61 5.95 -1.37 18.69
CA ALA A 61 5.12 -1.76 19.82
C ALA A 61 4.32 -3.06 19.57
N ILE A 62 3.96 -3.31 18.31
CA ILE A 62 3.23 -4.50 17.88
C ILE A 62 4.18 -5.71 17.78
N PHE A 63 5.34 -5.52 17.16
CA PHE A 63 6.26 -6.62 16.84
C PHE A 63 7.26 -6.96 17.94
N ASN A 64 7.54 -6.04 18.87
CA ASN A 64 8.50 -6.25 19.95
C ASN A 64 7.89 -7.04 21.11
N ILE A 65 7.63 -8.33 20.87
CA ILE A 65 7.01 -9.25 21.84
C ILE A 65 7.86 -9.48 23.11
N TYR A 66 9.16 -9.17 23.04
CA TYR A 66 10.09 -9.31 24.17
C TYR A 66 10.12 -8.06 25.05
N ASN A 67 9.34 -7.03 24.73
CA ASN A 67 9.18 -5.86 25.57
C ASN A 67 8.10 -6.09 26.64
N PHE A 68 8.53 -6.28 27.88
CA PHE A 68 7.64 -6.52 29.02
C PHE A 68 6.91 -5.26 29.53
N GLU A 69 7.28 -4.06 29.05
CA GLU A 69 6.64 -2.79 29.44
C GLU A 69 5.23 -2.61 28.84
N LYS A 70 4.76 -3.54 27.97
CA LYS A 70 3.46 -3.49 27.28
C LYS A 70 3.18 -2.14 26.60
N VAL A 71 4.16 -1.65 25.85
CA VAL A 71 4.03 -0.43 25.05
C VAL A 71 3.02 -0.67 23.92
N GLU A 72 2.08 0.25 23.73
CA GLU A 72 1.11 0.22 22.64
C GLU A 72 1.50 1.18 21.52
N PRO A 73 1.17 0.89 20.25
CA PRO A 73 1.45 1.81 19.15
C PRO A 73 0.56 3.05 19.28
N LYS A 74 1.15 4.21 18.99
CA LYS A 74 0.41 5.45 18.85
C LYS A 74 -0.26 5.48 17.48
N ILE A 75 -1.57 5.75 17.49
CA ILE A 75 -2.36 5.99 16.28
C ILE A 75 -2.43 7.50 16.05
N TRP A 76 -1.79 7.97 14.98
CA TRP A 76 -1.70 9.38 14.67
C TRP A 76 -2.86 9.80 13.77
N ASN A 77 -3.67 10.77 14.19
CA ASN A 77 -4.57 11.46 13.29
C ASN A 77 -3.79 12.47 12.45
N VAL A 78 -3.64 12.17 11.16
CA VAL A 78 -2.84 12.98 10.23
C VAL A 78 -3.69 13.81 9.28
N LYS A 79 -4.92 13.36 9.04
CA LYS A 79 -5.90 14.06 8.20
C LYS A 79 -7.31 13.62 8.58
N LYS A 80 -8.31 14.35 8.10
CA LYS A 80 -9.71 13.90 8.19
C LYS A 80 -9.84 12.51 7.56
N ASN A 81 -10.44 11.57 8.30
CA ASN A 81 -10.63 10.17 7.91
C ASN A 81 -9.34 9.36 7.69
N ILE A 82 -8.17 9.89 8.07
CA ILE A 82 -6.90 9.18 7.92
C ILE A 82 -6.16 9.18 9.26
N ASP A 83 -5.98 7.98 9.77
CA ASP A 83 -5.10 7.69 10.88
C ASP A 83 -3.92 6.81 10.41
N ILE A 84 -2.81 6.81 11.14
CA ILE A 84 -1.63 5.99 10.81
C ILE A 84 -0.93 5.45 12.04
N ILE A 85 -0.54 4.17 11.99
CA ILE A 85 0.48 3.59 12.84
C ILE A 85 1.81 3.70 12.10
N SER A 86 2.69 4.53 12.63
CA SER A 86 3.93 4.92 11.95
C SER A 86 4.96 3.79 11.91
N GLY A 87 5.81 3.82 10.89
CA GLY A 87 6.96 2.94 10.75
C GLY A 87 8.08 3.30 11.72
N THR A 88 9.14 2.47 11.72
CA THR A 88 10.34 2.65 12.55
C THR A 88 11.55 2.09 11.85
N SER A 89 12.68 2.78 11.96
CA SER A 89 13.95 2.29 11.43
C SER A 89 14.48 1.07 12.17
N ARG A 90 13.92 0.75 13.35
CA ARG A 90 14.32 -0.38 14.20
C ARG A 90 13.60 -1.69 13.85
N LEU A 91 12.72 -1.69 12.85
CA LEU A 91 11.91 -2.85 12.49
C LEU A 91 12.77 -4.03 12.02
N ASP A 92 13.90 -3.76 11.35
CA ASP A 92 14.89 -4.78 10.94
C ASP A 92 15.45 -5.58 12.13
N LYS A 93 15.84 -4.87 13.18
CA LYS A 93 16.40 -5.43 14.41
C LYS A 93 15.36 -6.25 15.15
N ILE A 94 14.13 -5.76 15.23
CA ILE A 94 13.02 -6.48 15.86
C ILE A 94 12.74 -7.77 15.10
N GLN A 95 12.62 -7.72 13.78
CA GLN A 95 12.41 -8.90 12.96
C GLN A 95 13.52 -9.94 13.14
N SER A 96 14.79 -9.51 13.24
CA SER A 96 15.91 -10.42 13.49
C SER A 96 15.79 -11.18 14.81
N GLN A 97 15.19 -10.58 15.84
CA GLN A 97 14.92 -11.25 17.13
C GLN A 97 13.74 -12.23 17.07
N LEU A 98 12.84 -12.06 16.10
CA LEU A 98 11.64 -12.88 15.94
C LEU A 98 11.88 -14.16 15.12
N VAL A 99 13.06 -14.36 14.52
CA VAL A 99 13.34 -15.49 13.62
C VAL A 99 13.06 -16.85 14.27
N THR A 100 13.39 -16.99 15.56
CA THR A 100 13.19 -18.22 16.34
C THR A 100 11.86 -18.26 17.09
N TYR A 101 11.05 -17.20 17.02
CA TYR A 101 9.75 -17.17 17.69
C TYR A 101 8.73 -18.01 16.90
N SER A 102 8.10 -18.98 17.58
CA SER A 102 7.23 -19.96 16.92
C SER A 102 6.03 -19.34 16.19
N ASN A 103 5.45 -18.27 16.76
CA ASN A 103 4.26 -17.62 16.21
C ASN A 103 4.60 -16.33 15.44
N LYS A 104 5.82 -16.24 14.89
CA LYS A 104 6.34 -15.03 14.26
C LYS A 104 5.47 -14.45 13.16
N TYR A 105 4.65 -15.24 12.46
CA TYR A 105 3.79 -14.78 11.36
C TYR A 105 2.37 -14.38 11.76
N VAL A 106 1.98 -14.56 13.02
CA VAL A 106 0.62 -14.26 13.50
C VAL A 106 0.59 -13.19 14.60
N ILE A 107 1.69 -12.47 14.81
CA ILE A 107 1.81 -11.39 15.80
C ILE A 107 0.80 -10.27 15.53
N LEU A 108 0.72 -9.80 14.28
CA LEU A 108 -0.21 -8.73 13.90
C LEU A 108 -1.66 -9.20 14.04
N TYR A 109 -1.95 -10.44 13.66
CA TYR A 109 -3.26 -11.05 13.85
C TYR A 109 -3.68 -11.02 15.32
N GLN A 110 -2.80 -11.46 16.23
CA GLN A 110 -3.06 -11.45 17.67
C GLN A 110 -3.23 -10.03 18.24
N TRP A 111 -2.50 -9.04 17.71
CA TRP A 111 -2.68 -7.64 18.11
C TRP A 111 -4.05 -7.11 17.64
N LEU A 112 -4.43 -7.31 16.38
CA LEU A 112 -5.73 -6.89 15.86
C LEU A 112 -6.91 -7.52 16.60
N GLN A 113 -6.81 -8.79 16.98
CA GLN A 113 -7.85 -9.47 17.76
C GLN A 113 -8.03 -8.88 19.16
N ARG A 114 -6.92 -8.51 19.84
CA ARG A 114 -6.99 -7.89 21.17
C ARG A 114 -7.53 -6.46 21.13
N HIS A 115 -7.38 -5.78 19.99
CA HIS A 115 -7.72 -4.37 19.80
C HIS A 115 -8.90 -4.20 18.84
N TYR A 116 -9.79 -5.19 18.78
CA TYR A 116 -10.89 -5.18 17.82
C TYR A 116 -11.81 -3.96 18.01
N ASP A 117 -12.32 -3.74 19.23
CA ASP A 117 -13.25 -2.65 19.51
C ASP A 117 -12.59 -1.26 19.40
N ASP A 118 -11.32 -1.16 19.78
CA ASP A 118 -10.60 0.10 19.84
C ASP A 118 -9.96 0.54 18.52
N VAL A 119 -9.67 -0.42 17.64
CA VAL A 119 -9.00 -0.16 16.36
C VAL A 119 -9.86 -0.69 15.22
N VAL A 120 -10.06 -2.00 15.13
CA VAL A 120 -10.68 -2.64 13.95
C VAL A 120 -12.09 -2.11 13.66
N ALA A 121 -12.92 -1.94 14.69
CA ALA A 121 -14.30 -1.48 14.55
C ALA A 121 -14.44 -0.01 14.11
N LYS A 122 -13.35 0.78 14.14
CA LYS A 122 -13.38 2.23 13.84
C LYS A 122 -13.11 2.57 12.38
N TYR A 123 -12.57 1.64 11.58
CA TYR A 123 -12.12 1.91 10.22
C TYR A 123 -12.85 1.04 9.19
N ASP A 124 -13.06 1.63 8.03
CA ASP A 124 -13.60 0.91 6.87
C ASP A 124 -12.47 0.13 6.19
N TYR A 125 -11.27 0.72 6.12
CA TYR A 125 -10.10 0.13 5.48
C TYR A 125 -8.84 0.24 6.35
N MET A 126 -8.02 -0.80 6.33
CA MET A 126 -6.61 -0.75 6.74
C MET A 126 -5.72 -0.92 5.52
N ILE A 127 -4.82 0.03 5.27
CA ILE A 127 -3.85 -0.04 4.17
C ILE A 127 -2.45 -0.26 4.74
N ILE A 128 -1.84 -1.39 4.41
CA ILE A 128 -0.51 -1.77 4.91
C ILE A 128 0.53 -1.60 3.81
N ASP A 129 1.52 -0.74 4.04
CA ASP A 129 2.68 -0.58 3.15
C ASP A 129 3.86 -1.39 3.67
N CYS A 130 4.45 -2.23 2.81
CA CYS A 130 5.48 -3.18 3.22
C CYS A 130 6.84 -2.91 2.58
N HIS A 131 7.90 -3.30 3.30
CA HIS A 131 9.27 -3.36 2.79
C HIS A 131 9.38 -4.25 1.52
N PRO A 132 10.35 -4.04 0.61
CA PRO A 132 10.62 -4.93 -0.53
C PRO A 132 11.20 -6.30 -0.15
N ASP A 133 10.45 -7.08 0.62
CA ASP A 133 10.77 -8.46 0.96
C ASP A 133 9.49 -9.28 1.19
N LEU A 134 9.66 -10.50 1.70
CA LEU A 134 8.58 -11.23 2.37
C LEU A 134 9.08 -11.66 3.77
N GLY A 135 9.60 -10.68 4.52
CA GLY A 135 10.11 -10.84 5.88
C GLY A 135 9.00 -11.11 6.89
N ILE A 136 9.33 -11.09 8.18
CA ILE A 136 8.36 -11.40 9.25
C ILE A 136 7.23 -10.37 9.28
N ALA A 137 7.54 -9.07 9.22
CA ALA A 137 6.53 -8.02 9.23
C ALA A 137 5.61 -8.10 7.99
N THR A 138 6.21 -8.22 6.79
CA THR A 138 5.46 -8.38 5.54
C THR A 138 4.59 -9.65 5.54
N SER A 139 5.10 -10.75 6.07
CA SER A 139 4.33 -12.01 6.19
C SER A 139 3.15 -11.87 7.15
N ASN A 140 3.31 -11.14 8.26
CA ASN A 140 2.19 -10.82 9.16
C ASN A 140 1.11 -10.00 8.45
N ALA A 141 1.50 -9.01 7.64
CA ALA A 141 0.57 -8.23 6.84
C ALA A 141 -0.23 -9.12 5.87
N VAL A 142 0.46 -10.02 5.17
CA VAL A 142 -0.16 -11.02 4.28
C VAL A 142 -1.17 -11.90 5.03
N VAL A 143 -0.84 -12.34 6.24
CA VAL A 143 -1.71 -13.21 7.06
C VAL A 143 -3.01 -12.54 7.46
N VAL A 144 -2.99 -11.23 7.75
CA VAL A 144 -4.19 -10.50 8.18
C VAL A 144 -4.98 -9.89 7.03
N SER A 145 -4.48 -9.93 5.80
CA SER A 145 -5.10 -9.23 4.67
C SER A 145 -6.28 -9.97 4.07
N ASP A 146 -7.24 -9.20 3.57
CA ASP A 146 -8.30 -9.66 2.66
C ASP A 146 -7.80 -9.62 1.21
N ALA A 147 -7.01 -8.60 0.86
CA ALA A 147 -6.40 -8.43 -0.46
C ALA A 147 -4.91 -8.04 -0.40
N ILE A 148 -4.12 -8.58 -1.32
CA ILE A 148 -2.72 -8.22 -1.54
C ILE A 148 -2.60 -7.57 -2.91
N PHE A 149 -2.21 -6.30 -2.96
CA PHE A 149 -1.90 -5.58 -4.18
C PHE A 149 -0.40 -5.61 -4.44
N ALA A 150 0.01 -6.34 -5.47
CA ALA A 150 1.39 -6.53 -5.87
C ALA A 150 1.70 -5.76 -7.15
N PRO A 151 2.19 -4.51 -7.07
CA PRO A 151 2.62 -3.78 -8.26
C PRO A 151 3.83 -4.46 -8.90
N VAL A 152 3.93 -4.40 -10.22
CA VAL A 152 5.02 -4.97 -11.02
C VAL A 152 5.38 -3.99 -12.12
N LYS A 153 6.65 -3.58 -12.20
CA LYS A 153 7.14 -2.69 -13.26
C LYS A 153 7.72 -3.47 -14.44
N PRO A 154 7.66 -2.96 -15.68
CA PRO A 154 8.32 -3.58 -16.83
C PRO A 154 9.84 -3.38 -16.78
N GLU A 155 10.53 -4.37 -16.25
CA GLU A 155 12.00 -4.46 -16.26
C GLU A 155 12.45 -5.86 -16.67
N LYS A 156 13.73 -6.01 -17.06
CA LYS A 156 14.31 -7.25 -17.60
C LYS A 156 14.00 -8.52 -16.78
N TYR A 157 14.01 -8.43 -15.46
CA TYR A 157 13.84 -9.57 -14.52
C TYR A 157 12.50 -9.54 -13.76
N SER A 158 11.50 -8.85 -14.29
CA SER A 158 10.25 -8.63 -13.56
C SER A 158 9.42 -9.90 -13.42
N PHE A 159 9.49 -10.78 -14.41
CA PHE A 159 8.81 -12.07 -14.38
C PHE A 159 9.45 -13.06 -13.42
N ASP A 160 10.78 -13.08 -13.37
CA ASP A 160 11.50 -13.90 -12.39
C ASP A 160 11.15 -13.47 -10.96
N SER A 161 11.15 -12.15 -10.72
CA SER A 161 10.73 -11.58 -9.43
C SER A 161 9.28 -11.90 -9.10
N LEU A 162 8.38 -11.86 -10.09
CA LEU A 162 6.97 -12.20 -9.93
C LEU A 162 6.78 -13.69 -9.58
N LYS A 163 7.49 -14.58 -10.28
CA LYS A 163 7.45 -16.03 -10.01
C LYS A 163 7.99 -16.34 -8.62
N GLU A 164 9.10 -15.72 -8.23
CA GLU A 164 9.66 -15.87 -6.90
C GLU A 164 8.67 -15.39 -5.83
N PHE A 165 8.03 -14.22 -6.03
CA PHE A 165 7.00 -13.73 -5.11
C PHE A 165 5.83 -14.71 -4.96
N LYS A 166 5.29 -15.23 -6.07
CA LYS A 166 4.23 -16.26 -6.06
C LYS A 166 4.66 -17.51 -5.27
N ASN A 167 5.89 -17.99 -5.48
CA ASN A 167 6.42 -19.16 -4.79
C ASN A 167 6.56 -18.92 -3.28
N ARG A 168 7.06 -17.75 -2.87
CA ARG A 168 7.20 -17.40 -1.45
C ARG A 168 5.84 -17.26 -0.77
N LEU A 169 4.86 -16.64 -1.42
CA LEU A 169 3.48 -16.60 -0.93
C LEU A 169 2.89 -18.01 -0.78
N SER A 170 3.08 -18.88 -1.77
CA SER A 170 2.61 -20.27 -1.70
C SER A 170 3.27 -21.03 -0.53
N SER A 171 4.56 -20.80 -0.28
CA SER A 171 5.29 -21.41 0.83
C SER A 171 4.73 -20.92 2.18
N LEU A 172 4.50 -19.61 2.30
CA LEU A 172 3.91 -19.02 3.50
C LEU A 172 2.48 -19.56 3.75
N LYS A 173 1.68 -19.75 2.70
CA LYS A 173 0.34 -20.37 2.80
C LYS A 173 0.38 -21.80 3.36
N GLN A 174 1.42 -22.56 3.04
CA GLN A 174 1.62 -23.92 3.54
C GLN A 174 2.19 -23.95 4.97
N GLU A 175 2.97 -22.94 5.35
CA GLU A 175 3.56 -22.83 6.69
C GLU A 175 2.55 -22.33 7.73
N VAL A 176 1.73 -21.35 7.36
CA VAL A 176 0.78 -20.70 8.28
C VAL A 176 -0.60 -21.33 8.15
N VAL A 177 -0.78 -22.45 8.87
CA VAL A 177 -2.01 -23.26 8.84
C VAL A 177 -2.69 -23.34 10.21
N ASN A 178 -3.99 -23.58 10.20
CA ASN A 178 -4.74 -23.97 11.39
C ASN A 178 -4.28 -25.37 11.83
N ILE A 179 -3.85 -25.52 13.09
CA ILE A 179 -3.28 -26.77 13.61
C ILE A 179 -4.31 -27.92 13.60
N GLN A 180 -5.60 -27.62 13.76
CA GLN A 180 -6.66 -28.63 13.82
C GLN A 180 -7.13 -29.07 12.43
N THR A 181 -7.29 -28.13 11.49
CA THR A 181 -7.86 -28.43 10.16
C THR A 181 -6.78 -28.62 9.08
N GLY A 182 -5.56 -28.14 9.30
CA GLY A 182 -4.50 -28.08 8.30
C GLY A 182 -4.74 -27.03 7.21
N GLU A 183 -5.84 -26.28 7.27
CA GLU A 183 -6.18 -25.25 6.28
C GLU A 183 -5.32 -24.00 6.49
N SER A 184 -4.94 -23.33 5.40
CA SER A 184 -4.19 -22.08 5.47
C SER A 184 -4.98 -21.01 6.22
N LEU A 185 -4.31 -20.29 7.13
CA LEU A 185 -4.90 -19.11 7.77
C LEU A 185 -4.92 -17.90 6.82
N ILE A 186 -4.14 -17.93 5.74
CA ILE A 186 -4.04 -16.86 4.76
C ILE A 186 -5.18 -16.97 3.76
N LYS A 187 -6.23 -16.17 3.99
CA LYS A 187 -7.39 -16.07 3.10
C LYS A 187 -7.20 -15.06 1.98
N ALA A 188 -6.17 -14.22 2.07
CA ALA A 188 -5.90 -13.12 1.15
C ALA A 188 -5.82 -13.59 -0.31
N LYS A 189 -6.51 -12.86 -1.19
CA LYS A 189 -6.32 -12.95 -2.64
C LYS A 189 -5.21 -12.01 -3.08
N THR A 190 -4.37 -12.46 -4.02
CA THR A 190 -3.29 -11.64 -4.57
C THR A 190 -3.69 -11.09 -5.94
N TYR A 191 -3.53 -9.79 -6.13
CA TYR A 191 -3.84 -9.07 -7.35
C TYR A 191 -2.61 -8.30 -7.84
N PHE A 192 -2.28 -8.50 -9.12
CA PHE A 192 -1.14 -7.84 -9.74
C PHE A 192 -1.54 -6.55 -10.44
N ILE A 193 -0.70 -5.53 -10.30
CA ILE A 193 -0.89 -4.22 -10.92
C ILE A 193 0.32 -3.97 -11.84
N GLY A 194 0.09 -3.88 -13.14
CA GLY A 194 1.15 -3.52 -14.08
C GLY A 194 1.47 -2.04 -13.92
N ASN A 195 2.51 -1.68 -13.17
CA ASN A 195 2.78 -0.30 -12.79
C ASN A 195 3.87 0.35 -13.65
N ALA A 196 3.80 1.67 -13.83
CA ALA A 196 4.78 2.47 -14.56
C ALA A 196 5.11 1.94 -15.97
N ILE A 197 4.07 1.56 -16.73
CA ILE A 197 4.23 1.02 -18.08
C ILE A 197 4.58 2.14 -19.07
N ARG A 198 5.70 2.02 -19.78
CA ARG A 198 6.14 2.99 -20.80
C ARG A 198 5.55 2.64 -22.16
N LYS A 199 5.17 3.65 -22.95
CA LYS A 199 4.52 3.42 -24.26
C LYS A 199 5.49 3.01 -25.38
N VAL A 200 6.78 3.34 -25.26
CA VAL A 200 7.72 3.34 -26.41
C VAL A 200 8.78 2.24 -26.33
N ASP A 201 8.98 1.60 -25.17
CA ASP A 201 10.03 0.59 -25.03
C ASP A 201 9.55 -0.84 -25.34
N GLY A 202 10.47 -1.68 -25.84
CA GLY A 202 10.17 -3.08 -26.19
C GLY A 202 9.83 -3.93 -24.96
N VAL A 203 10.40 -3.59 -23.80
CA VAL A 203 10.18 -4.31 -22.53
C VAL A 203 8.75 -4.15 -22.06
N SER A 204 8.20 -2.93 -22.05
CA SER A 204 6.82 -2.64 -21.67
C SER A 204 5.80 -3.22 -22.64
N LYS A 205 6.12 -3.28 -23.94
CA LYS A 205 5.28 -3.97 -24.92
C LYS A 205 5.20 -5.46 -24.64
N ALA A 206 6.35 -6.12 -24.47
CA ALA A 206 6.40 -7.55 -24.12
C ALA A 206 5.69 -7.83 -22.80
N PHE A 207 5.89 -6.96 -21.80
CA PHE A 207 5.21 -7.03 -20.51
C PHE A 207 3.70 -6.90 -20.62
N THR A 208 3.21 -5.93 -21.40
CA THR A 208 1.77 -5.73 -21.63
C THR A 208 1.14 -6.93 -22.32
N HIS A 209 1.79 -7.48 -23.36
CA HIS A 209 1.32 -8.69 -24.02
C HIS A 209 1.23 -9.89 -23.07
N MET A 210 2.18 -10.03 -22.14
CA MET A 210 2.11 -11.11 -21.16
C MET A 210 0.95 -10.92 -20.17
N ILE A 211 0.75 -9.70 -19.66
CA ILE A 211 -0.40 -9.39 -18.80
C ILE A 211 -1.69 -9.77 -19.51
N ASP A 212 -1.84 -9.35 -20.77
CA ASP A 212 -3.06 -9.62 -21.54
C ASP A 212 -3.27 -11.14 -21.73
N SER A 213 -2.19 -11.88 -22.01
CA SER A 213 -2.22 -13.35 -22.11
C SER A 213 -2.61 -14.04 -20.79
N GLU A 214 -2.04 -13.61 -19.65
CA GLU A 214 -2.41 -14.15 -18.33
C GLU A 214 -3.88 -13.83 -17.99
N MET A 215 -4.35 -12.61 -18.29
CA MET A 215 -5.75 -12.20 -18.06
C MET A 215 -6.73 -13.01 -18.91
N GLU A 216 -6.42 -13.29 -20.17
CA GLU A 216 -7.24 -14.13 -21.05
C GLU A 216 -7.30 -15.58 -20.54
N SER A 217 -6.16 -16.13 -20.14
CA SER A 217 -6.07 -17.48 -19.56
C SER A 217 -6.89 -17.59 -18.27
N ALA A 218 -6.79 -16.60 -17.37
CA ALA A 218 -7.53 -16.61 -16.12
C ALA A 218 -9.05 -16.56 -16.34
N LYS A 219 -9.52 -15.73 -17.29
CA LYS A 219 -10.94 -15.68 -17.69
C LYS A 219 -11.43 -17.02 -18.23
N LYS A 220 -10.63 -17.69 -19.06
CA LYS A 220 -10.99 -18.99 -19.66
C LYS A 220 -11.10 -20.10 -18.60
N ASN A 221 -10.20 -20.08 -17.63
CA ASN A 221 -10.08 -21.13 -16.62
C ASN A 221 -10.88 -20.84 -15.33
N LYS A 222 -11.61 -19.71 -15.26
CA LYS A 222 -12.34 -19.26 -14.05
C LYS A 222 -11.45 -19.25 -12.80
N LEU A 223 -10.20 -18.82 -12.96
CA LEU A 223 -9.27 -18.69 -11.85
C LEU A 223 -9.57 -17.38 -11.10
N ASP A 224 -9.86 -17.50 -9.81
CA ASP A 224 -10.20 -16.35 -8.93
C ASP A 224 -8.99 -15.76 -8.20
N ASP A 225 -7.83 -16.42 -8.27
CA ASP A 225 -6.60 -16.05 -7.57
C ASP A 225 -5.51 -15.60 -8.55
N ASN A 226 -4.65 -14.68 -8.12
CA ASN A 226 -3.46 -14.21 -8.86
C ASN A 226 -3.78 -13.46 -10.16
N LEU A 227 -4.78 -12.59 -10.12
CA LEU A 227 -5.28 -11.84 -11.28
C LEU A 227 -4.55 -10.52 -11.49
N TRP A 228 -4.26 -10.18 -12.74
CA TRP A 228 -3.94 -8.81 -13.10
C TRP A 228 -5.22 -7.98 -13.13
N ILE A 229 -5.26 -6.89 -12.36
CA ILE A 229 -6.49 -6.10 -12.18
C ILE A 229 -6.45 -4.76 -12.93
N CYS A 230 -5.26 -4.18 -13.12
CA CYS A 230 -5.10 -2.95 -13.89
C CYS A 230 -3.68 -2.76 -14.41
N LYS A 231 -3.56 -1.85 -15.39
CA LYS A 231 -2.32 -1.39 -15.99
C LYS A 231 -2.23 0.13 -15.78
N ILE A 232 -1.18 0.60 -15.11
CA ILE A 232 -0.92 2.00 -14.81
C ILE A 232 0.25 2.46 -15.70
N PRO A 233 0.02 3.42 -16.60
CA PRO A 233 1.09 4.02 -17.39
C PRO A 233 2.12 4.73 -16.50
N GLU A 234 3.34 4.92 -17.01
CA GLU A 234 4.32 5.78 -16.33
C GLU A 234 3.84 7.24 -16.38
N TRP A 235 3.22 7.68 -15.29
CA TRP A 235 2.83 9.07 -15.10
C TRP A 235 3.71 9.74 -14.07
N ILE A 236 4.32 10.84 -14.49
CA ILE A 236 5.08 11.74 -13.62
C ILE A 236 4.29 12.20 -12.39
N LEU A 237 2.95 12.24 -12.46
CA LEU A 237 2.11 12.63 -11.33
C LEU A 237 2.30 11.74 -10.10
N PHE A 238 2.49 10.43 -10.26
CA PHE A 238 2.79 9.55 -9.14
C PHE A 238 4.13 9.92 -8.49
N THR A 239 5.15 10.29 -9.27
CA THR A 239 6.43 10.79 -8.74
C THR A 239 6.25 12.11 -8.00
N VAL A 240 5.45 13.02 -8.55
CA VAL A 240 5.19 14.35 -7.96
C VAL A 240 4.49 14.21 -6.60
N THR A 241 3.69 13.16 -6.38
CA THR A 241 3.03 12.93 -5.08
C THR A 241 4.03 12.77 -3.94
N ALA A 242 5.10 12.02 -4.18
CA ALA A 242 6.17 11.81 -3.21
C ALA A 242 6.97 13.10 -2.97
N SER A 243 7.30 13.84 -4.04
CA SER A 243 8.08 15.08 -3.92
C SER A 243 7.34 16.20 -3.19
N PHE A 244 6.02 16.26 -3.31
CA PHE A 244 5.21 17.31 -2.68
C PHE A 244 4.46 16.86 -1.43
N SER A 245 4.56 15.58 -1.05
CA SER A 245 3.75 14.97 0.02
C SER A 245 2.28 15.35 -0.12
N MET A 246 1.78 15.23 -1.35
CA MET A 246 0.43 15.63 -1.74
C MET A 246 -0.18 14.50 -2.58
N PRO A 247 -1.36 13.99 -2.23
CA PRO A 247 -1.96 12.88 -2.97
C PRO A 247 -2.63 13.36 -4.27
N LEU A 248 -2.82 12.45 -5.22
CA LEU A 248 -3.40 12.74 -6.54
C LEU A 248 -4.80 13.38 -6.45
N CYS A 249 -5.65 12.92 -5.52
CA CYS A 249 -6.99 13.48 -5.32
C CYS A 249 -6.95 14.95 -4.87
N GLU A 250 -5.93 15.34 -4.09
CA GLU A 250 -5.74 16.72 -3.67
C GLU A 250 -5.17 17.58 -4.80
N MET A 251 -4.23 17.04 -5.59
CA MET A 251 -3.75 17.70 -6.81
C MET A 251 -4.89 17.98 -7.78
N GLU A 252 -5.77 17.00 -7.99
CA GLU A 252 -6.96 17.14 -8.83
C GLU A 252 -7.89 18.23 -8.29
N LYS A 253 -8.18 18.20 -6.98
CA LYS A 253 -9.01 19.22 -6.33
C LYS A 253 -8.44 20.61 -6.56
N ILE A 254 -7.15 20.82 -6.28
CA ILE A 254 -6.47 22.12 -6.47
C ILE A 254 -6.50 22.58 -7.94
N ALA A 255 -6.32 21.64 -8.88
CA ALA A 255 -6.41 21.93 -10.31
C ALA A 255 -7.82 22.41 -10.71
N ARG A 256 -8.86 21.80 -10.15
CA ARG A 256 -10.26 22.10 -10.46
C ARG A 256 -10.80 23.34 -9.72
N THR A 257 -10.27 23.69 -8.55
CA THR A 257 -10.71 24.88 -7.79
C THR A 257 -10.52 26.17 -8.58
N LEU A 258 -11.57 26.99 -8.72
CA LEU A 258 -11.49 28.28 -9.39
C LEU A 258 -10.63 29.24 -8.55
N LYS A 259 -9.94 30.19 -9.20
CA LYS A 259 -9.04 31.10 -8.48
C LYS A 259 -9.78 31.90 -7.39
N LYS A 260 -11.02 32.29 -7.66
CA LYS A 260 -11.90 33.02 -6.73
C LYS A 260 -12.26 32.22 -5.46
N ASP A 261 -12.19 30.89 -5.52
CA ASP A 261 -12.53 30.00 -4.40
C ASP A 261 -11.29 29.62 -3.57
N LEU A 262 -10.11 30.13 -3.92
CA LEU A 262 -8.88 29.96 -3.13
C LEU A 262 -8.83 30.98 -1.99
N THR A 263 -8.25 30.60 -0.85
CA THR A 263 -7.99 31.52 0.26
C THR A 263 -7.02 32.63 -0.15
N LYS A 264 -7.05 33.79 0.55
CA LYS A 264 -6.12 34.89 0.27
C LYS A 264 -4.65 34.44 0.41
N ASP A 265 -4.36 33.63 1.42
CA ASP A 265 -3.01 33.10 1.65
C ASP A 265 -2.54 32.23 0.48
N GLN A 266 -3.40 31.33 -0.02
CA GLN A 266 -3.11 30.52 -1.21
C GLN A 266 -2.93 31.36 -2.48
N GLN A 267 -3.70 32.45 -2.63
CA GLN A 267 -3.56 33.34 -3.78
C GLN A 267 -2.25 34.12 -3.77
N ASN A 268 -1.72 34.41 -2.58
CA ASN A 268 -0.48 35.15 -2.37
C ASN A 268 0.77 34.24 -2.28
N ASP A 269 0.60 32.94 -2.06
CA ASP A 269 1.68 31.96 -2.07
C ASP A 269 2.08 31.59 -3.50
N GLU A 270 3.22 32.11 -3.95
CA GLU A 270 3.76 31.86 -5.29
C GLU A 270 4.09 30.38 -5.53
N ALA A 271 4.59 29.67 -4.52
CA ALA A 271 4.92 28.25 -4.61
C ALA A 271 3.65 27.41 -4.79
N PHE A 272 2.60 27.71 -4.03
CA PHE A 272 1.28 27.09 -4.22
C PHE A 272 0.72 27.37 -5.62
N MET A 273 0.76 28.62 -6.06
CA MET A 273 0.24 29.01 -7.37
C MET A 273 1.02 28.42 -8.55
N SER A 274 2.32 28.17 -8.38
CA SER A 274 3.16 27.45 -9.33
C SER A 274 2.74 25.97 -9.43
N LYS A 275 2.61 25.28 -8.28
CA LYS A 275 2.11 23.89 -8.23
C LYS A 275 0.73 23.76 -8.86
N ARG A 276 -0.20 24.67 -8.53
CA ARG A 276 -1.53 24.69 -9.12
C ARG A 276 -1.51 24.85 -10.63
N ARG A 277 -0.65 25.72 -11.18
CA ARG A 277 -0.49 25.86 -12.64
C ARG A 277 -0.02 24.55 -13.27
N TYR A 278 0.96 23.88 -12.66
CA TYR A 278 1.43 22.58 -13.11
C TYR A 278 0.31 21.52 -13.13
N PHE A 279 -0.50 21.43 -12.07
CA PHE A 279 -1.61 20.47 -12.01
C PHE A 279 -2.71 20.79 -13.02
N LYS A 280 -3.03 22.08 -13.22
CA LYS A 280 -4.00 22.52 -14.24
C LYS A 280 -3.59 22.19 -15.66
N ASN A 281 -2.29 22.16 -15.94
CA ASN A 281 -1.76 21.79 -17.26
C ASN A 281 -1.82 20.29 -17.54
N GLN A 282 -2.15 19.46 -16.54
CA GLN A 282 -2.45 18.05 -16.76
C GLN A 282 -3.84 17.89 -17.37
N SER A 283 -4.01 16.93 -18.29
CA SER A 283 -5.31 16.70 -18.93
C SER A 283 -6.34 16.19 -17.93
N LYS A 284 -7.57 16.69 -18.03
CA LYS A 284 -8.73 16.21 -17.24
C LYS A 284 -8.93 14.69 -17.39
N ALA A 285 -8.79 14.20 -18.62
CA ALA A 285 -8.85 12.77 -18.93
C ALA A 285 -7.84 11.92 -18.12
N LYS A 286 -6.67 12.47 -17.79
CA LYS A 286 -5.66 11.76 -17.00
C LYS A 286 -6.11 11.56 -15.55
N PHE A 287 -6.69 12.59 -14.94
CA PHE A 287 -7.25 12.44 -13.58
C PHE A 287 -8.45 11.49 -13.56
N GLU A 288 -9.30 11.51 -14.59
CA GLU A 288 -10.40 10.55 -14.75
C GLU A 288 -9.88 9.11 -14.89
N GLU A 289 -8.80 8.89 -15.64
CA GLU A 289 -8.16 7.57 -15.77
C GLU A 289 -7.55 7.10 -14.44
N ILE A 290 -6.90 7.98 -13.67
CA ILE A 290 -6.40 7.68 -12.31
C ILE A 290 -7.57 7.25 -11.40
N ASN A 291 -8.67 8.00 -11.41
CA ASN A 291 -9.83 7.68 -10.58
C ASN A 291 -10.44 6.32 -10.97
N ASN A 292 -10.52 6.01 -12.26
CA ASN A 292 -10.97 4.68 -12.72
C ASN A 292 -10.05 3.54 -12.26
N ILE A 293 -8.74 3.79 -12.19
CA ILE A 293 -7.78 2.82 -11.64
C ILE A 293 -8.06 2.60 -10.16
N PHE A 294 -8.24 3.66 -9.36
CA PHE A 294 -8.51 3.51 -7.92
C PHE A 294 -9.90 2.94 -7.62
N GLU A 295 -10.92 3.24 -8.42
CA GLU A 295 -12.21 2.52 -8.36
C GLU A 295 -12.04 1.03 -8.68
N THR A 296 -11.12 0.69 -9.59
CA THR A 296 -10.79 -0.71 -9.85
C THR A 296 -10.13 -1.34 -8.64
N LEU A 297 -9.12 -0.70 -8.03
CA LEU A 297 -8.50 -1.20 -6.81
C LEU A 297 -9.53 -1.39 -5.70
N LYS A 298 -10.43 -0.41 -5.49
CA LYS A 298 -11.49 -0.48 -4.48
C LYS A 298 -12.42 -1.69 -4.65
N ARG A 299 -12.68 -2.13 -5.89
CA ARG A 299 -13.51 -3.32 -6.16
C ARG A 299 -12.83 -4.65 -5.80
N TYR A 300 -11.51 -4.67 -5.71
CA TYR A 300 -10.71 -5.84 -5.36
C TYR A 300 -10.07 -5.72 -3.96
N ALA A 301 -10.35 -4.63 -3.26
CA ALA A 301 -9.97 -4.39 -1.88
C ALA A 301 -11.03 -4.98 -0.97
#